data_AF-B3QS36-F1
#
_entry.id   AF-B3QS36-F1
#
_cell.length_a   1.000
_cell.length_b   1.000
_cell.length_c   1.000
_cell.angle_alpha   90.00
_cell.angle_beta   90.00
_cell.angle_gamma   90.00
#
_symmetry.space_group_name_H-M   'P 1'
#
loop_
_entity.id
_entity.type
_entity.pdbx_description
1 polymer ?
#
loop_
_entity_poly.entity_id
_entity_poly.type
_entity_poly.pdbx_seq_one_letter_code
_entity_poly.pdbx_strand_id
1 'polypeptide(L)'
;MTLDDCYENFLTGIKQYNNKDFFESHDTWEEIWHELRGTDRLFVQGLIHSAIGLYHLSNGNWKGARHQFEKCEKKLSAYLPAYRGLNVQAFLKHHELVCLPLTHKIEKNEPVQLLESVFPKIELSNAAVESLESLTVATQKIQTACEQARVQLAARIEALEAMQQASEKRVKMLQEKFEQQLSEIQRRENRLRRNVYFVLGVLITAFLAAIVHAP
;
A
#
# COMPACT_ATOMS: atom_id res chain seq x y z
N MET A 1 -35.04 -5.96 -11.02
CA MET A 1 -33.89 -5.11 -11.32
C MET A 1 -33.26 -4.66 -10.01
N THR A 2 -31.94 -4.65 -9.96
CA THR A 2 -31.13 -4.11 -8.86
C THR A 2 -30.71 -2.68 -9.20
N LEU A 3 -30.22 -1.91 -8.21
CA LEU A 3 -29.69 -0.57 -8.49
C LEU A 3 -28.45 -0.61 -9.39
N ASP A 4 -27.71 -1.72 -9.37
CA ASP A 4 -26.51 -1.91 -10.18
C ASP A 4 -26.84 -2.01 -11.67
N ASP A 5 -28.04 -2.53 -12.03
CA ASP A 5 -28.50 -2.61 -13.41
C ASP A 5 -28.85 -1.24 -14.02
N CYS A 6 -29.23 -0.27 -13.19
CA CYS A 6 -29.63 1.08 -13.60
C CYS A 6 -28.74 2.18 -12.99
N TYR A 7 -27.49 1.83 -12.69
CA TYR A 7 -26.58 2.68 -11.93
C TYR A 7 -26.27 4.01 -12.64
N GLU A 8 -26.23 4.02 -13.97
CA GLU A 8 -26.03 5.24 -14.76
C GLU A 8 -27.15 6.27 -14.55
N ASN A 9 -28.41 5.83 -14.49
CA ASN A 9 -29.54 6.72 -14.17
C ASN A 9 -29.47 7.20 -12.72
N PHE A 10 -29.03 6.34 -11.79
CA PHE A 10 -28.80 6.75 -10.40
C PHE A 10 -27.75 7.86 -10.30
N LEU A 11 -26.61 7.72 -10.98
CA LEU A 11 -25.56 8.75 -11.06
C LEU A 11 -26.03 10.01 -11.78
N THR A 12 -26.84 9.87 -12.83
CA THR A 12 -27.45 11.00 -13.55
C THR A 12 -28.33 11.83 -12.63
N GLY A 13 -29.19 11.18 -11.83
CA GLY A 13 -30.03 11.85 -10.84
C GLY A 13 -29.22 12.56 -9.75
N ILE A 14 -28.07 12.01 -9.33
CA ILE A 14 -27.12 12.69 -8.41
C ILE A 14 -26.56 13.96 -9.05
N LYS A 15 -26.16 13.90 -10.32
CA LYS A 15 -25.61 15.05 -11.03
C LYS A 15 -26.65 16.18 -11.14
N GLN A 16 -27.88 15.86 -11.53
CA GLN A 16 -28.99 16.81 -11.58
C GLN A 16 -29.28 17.41 -10.20
N TYR A 17 -29.32 16.57 -9.16
CA TYR A 17 -29.51 16.99 -7.76
C TYR A 17 -28.46 18.03 -7.34
N ASN A 18 -27.19 17.75 -7.60
CA ASN A 18 -26.08 18.63 -7.26
C ASN A 18 -26.05 19.93 -8.07
N ASN A 19 -26.64 19.93 -9.26
CA ASN A 19 -26.83 21.11 -10.10
C ASN A 19 -28.07 21.94 -9.72
N LYS A 20 -28.86 21.47 -8.74
CA LYS A 20 -30.15 22.07 -8.32
C LYS A 20 -31.29 21.89 -9.33
N ASP A 21 -31.11 21.00 -10.30
CA ASP A 21 -32.16 20.54 -11.22
C ASP A 21 -33.01 19.48 -10.49
N PHE A 22 -33.67 19.90 -9.40
CA PHE A 22 -34.29 18.98 -8.44
C PHE A 22 -35.50 18.24 -9.00
N PHE A 23 -36.21 18.84 -9.95
CA PHE A 23 -37.36 18.20 -10.59
C PHE A 23 -36.88 17.13 -11.59
N GLU A 24 -35.85 17.43 -12.36
CA GLU A 24 -35.21 16.50 -13.30
C GLU A 24 -34.57 15.32 -12.55
N SER A 25 -33.95 15.59 -11.40
CA SER A 25 -33.42 14.57 -10.48
C SER A 25 -34.53 13.66 -9.94
N HIS A 26 -35.66 14.24 -9.54
CA HIS A 26 -36.85 13.51 -9.11
C HIS A 26 -37.32 12.54 -10.21
N ASP A 27 -37.55 13.05 -11.42
CA ASP A 27 -38.09 12.25 -12.52
C ASP A 27 -37.14 11.10 -12.91
N THR A 28 -35.84 11.41 -13.02
CA THR A 28 -34.81 10.41 -13.36
C THR A 28 -34.75 9.28 -12.32
N TRP A 29 -34.87 9.60 -11.03
CA TRP A 29 -34.91 8.59 -9.98
C TRP A 29 -36.26 7.86 -9.89
N GLU A 30 -37.37 8.52 -10.19
CA GLU A 30 -38.71 7.91 -10.22
C GLU A 30 -38.80 6.83 -11.30
N GLU A 31 -38.23 7.07 -12.49
CA GLU A 31 -38.14 6.10 -13.59
C GLU A 31 -37.53 4.78 -13.12
N ILE A 32 -36.35 4.82 -12.49
CA ILE A 32 -35.70 3.60 -11.99
C ILE A 32 -36.42 3.00 -10.78
N TRP A 33 -37.03 3.84 -9.93
CA TRP A 33 -37.67 3.41 -8.69
C TRP A 33 -38.83 2.42 -8.91
N HIS A 34 -39.57 2.57 -10.01
CA HIS A 34 -40.66 1.65 -10.37
C HIS A 34 -40.18 0.20 -10.57
N GLU A 35 -38.93 0.02 -10.99
CA GLU A 35 -38.35 -1.26 -11.34
C GLU A 35 -37.50 -1.87 -10.22
N LEU A 36 -37.02 -1.02 -9.28
CA LEU A 36 -36.26 -1.45 -8.11
C LEU A 36 -37.11 -2.27 -7.13
N ARG A 37 -36.43 -3.15 -6.37
CA ARG A 37 -37.04 -3.97 -5.31
C ARG A 37 -36.18 -3.95 -4.04
N GLY A 38 -36.75 -4.41 -2.93
CA GLY A 38 -36.01 -4.55 -1.67
C GLY A 38 -35.49 -3.22 -1.11
N THR A 39 -34.27 -3.27 -0.57
CA THR A 39 -33.63 -2.14 0.13
C THR A 39 -33.30 -0.98 -0.80
N ASP A 40 -32.86 -1.22 -2.03
CA ASP A 40 -32.54 -0.13 -2.97
C ASP A 40 -33.77 0.70 -3.32
N ARG A 41 -34.93 0.07 -3.45
CA ARG A 41 -36.19 0.77 -3.76
C ARG A 41 -36.54 1.80 -2.69
N LEU A 42 -36.45 1.43 -1.42
CA LEU A 42 -36.80 2.33 -0.32
C LEU A 42 -35.73 3.43 -0.14
N PHE A 43 -34.46 3.13 -0.43
CA PHE A 43 -33.37 4.10 -0.43
C PHE A 43 -33.57 5.18 -1.50
N VAL A 44 -33.75 4.78 -2.76
CA VAL A 44 -33.99 5.72 -3.88
C VAL A 44 -35.27 6.52 -3.64
N GLN A 45 -36.30 5.91 -3.06
CA GLN A 45 -37.51 6.65 -2.67
C GLN A 45 -37.24 7.75 -1.64
N GLY A 46 -36.30 7.54 -0.72
CA GLY A 46 -35.86 8.58 0.21
C GLY A 46 -35.23 9.77 -0.52
N LEU A 47 -34.36 9.49 -1.50
CA LEU A 47 -33.71 10.52 -2.32
C LEU A 47 -34.71 11.28 -3.20
N ILE A 48 -35.69 10.59 -3.79
CA ILE A 48 -36.81 11.20 -4.53
C ILE A 48 -37.55 12.22 -3.65
N HIS A 49 -37.86 11.86 -2.40
CA HIS A 49 -38.50 12.79 -1.46
C HIS A 49 -37.62 13.99 -1.11
N SER A 50 -36.31 13.80 -1.00
CA SER A 50 -35.38 14.92 -0.82
C SER A 50 -35.42 15.88 -2.01
N ALA A 51 -35.33 15.36 -3.23
CA ALA A 51 -35.33 16.16 -4.47
C ALA A 51 -36.61 17.01 -4.58
N ILE A 52 -37.79 16.38 -4.50
CA ILE A 52 -39.06 17.14 -4.59
C ILE A 52 -39.28 18.08 -3.40
N GLY A 53 -38.73 17.76 -2.22
CA GLY A 53 -38.73 18.66 -1.07
C GLY A 53 -37.94 19.94 -1.33
N LEU A 54 -36.76 19.83 -1.94
CA LEU A 54 -35.94 20.99 -2.32
C LEU A 54 -36.56 21.78 -3.48
N TYR A 55 -37.20 21.11 -4.44
CA TYR A 55 -37.99 21.78 -5.48
C TYR A 55 -39.12 22.62 -4.86
N HIS A 56 -39.91 22.05 -3.95
CA HIS A 56 -40.94 22.80 -3.22
C HIS A 56 -40.37 23.95 -2.40
N LEU A 57 -39.22 23.76 -1.75
CA LEU A 57 -38.54 24.80 -0.98
C LEU A 57 -38.15 25.98 -1.89
N SER A 58 -37.59 25.69 -3.06
CA SER A 58 -37.16 26.72 -4.04
C SER A 58 -38.33 27.52 -4.62
N ASN A 59 -39.51 26.91 -4.73
CA ASN A 59 -40.73 27.52 -5.28
C ASN A 59 -41.65 28.16 -4.23
N GLY A 60 -41.22 28.23 -2.98
CA GLY A 60 -42.02 28.84 -1.91
C GLY A 60 -43.11 27.97 -1.31
N ASN A 61 -43.13 26.67 -1.62
CA ASN A 61 -44.06 25.72 -1.00
C ASN A 61 -43.42 25.08 0.25
N TRP A 62 -43.28 25.86 1.32
CA TRP A 62 -42.58 25.45 2.54
C TRP A 62 -43.25 24.29 3.28
N LYS A 63 -44.59 24.28 3.29
CA LYS A 63 -45.38 23.18 3.90
C LYS A 63 -45.19 21.88 3.13
N GLY A 64 -45.23 21.96 1.79
CA GLY A 64 -44.91 20.84 0.92
C GLY A 64 -43.48 20.34 1.12
N ALA A 65 -42.51 21.25 1.18
CA ALA A 65 -41.11 20.92 1.41
C ALA A 65 -40.91 20.15 2.72
N ARG A 66 -41.46 20.65 3.84
CA ARG A 66 -41.35 19.99 5.15
C ARG A 66 -41.86 18.55 5.12
N HIS A 67 -43.06 18.33 4.58
CA HIS A 67 -43.65 16.99 4.50
C HIS A 67 -42.80 16.01 3.69
N GLN A 68 -42.13 16.50 2.64
CA GLN A 68 -41.25 15.67 1.84
C GLN A 68 -39.93 15.38 2.55
N PHE A 69 -39.37 16.35 3.29
CA PHE A 69 -38.18 16.11 4.12
C PHE A 69 -38.43 15.11 5.25
N GLU A 70 -39.57 15.18 5.94
CA GLU A 70 -39.94 14.18 6.96
C GLU A 70 -40.03 12.76 6.37
N LYS A 71 -40.58 12.64 5.16
CA LYS A 71 -40.63 11.36 4.43
C LYS A 71 -39.26 10.88 3.98
N CYS A 72 -38.37 11.79 3.59
CA CYS A 72 -36.98 11.49 3.26
C CYS A 72 -36.26 10.91 4.48
N GLU A 73 -36.29 11.61 5.61
CA GLU A 73 -35.66 11.20 6.88
C GLU A 73 -36.15 9.83 7.35
N LYS A 74 -37.48 9.62 7.35
CA LYS A 74 -38.07 8.35 7.74
C LYS A 74 -37.57 7.17 6.90
N LYS A 75 -37.35 7.37 5.60
CA LYS A 75 -36.88 6.30 4.70
C LYS A 75 -35.38 6.09 4.80
N LEU A 76 -34.60 7.17 4.76
CA LEU A 76 -33.15 7.09 4.74
C LEU A 76 -32.55 6.70 6.10
N SER A 77 -33.25 6.90 7.21
CA SER A 77 -32.79 6.46 8.55
C SER A 77 -32.46 4.96 8.63
N ALA A 78 -33.09 4.11 7.81
CA ALA A 78 -32.80 2.67 7.73
C ALA A 78 -31.41 2.34 7.12
N TYR A 79 -30.72 3.34 6.57
CA TYR A 79 -29.48 3.19 5.80
C TYR A 79 -28.28 3.89 6.45
N LEU A 80 -28.40 4.23 7.73
CA LEU A 80 -27.31 4.80 8.50
C LEU A 80 -26.17 3.77 8.73
N PRO A 81 -24.90 4.22 8.81
CA PRO A 81 -24.45 5.59 8.57
C PRO A 81 -24.21 5.92 7.08
N ALA A 82 -24.08 4.89 6.23
CA ALA A 82 -23.80 5.03 4.81
C ALA A 82 -24.41 3.89 3.99
N TYR A 83 -24.79 4.18 2.74
CA TYR A 83 -25.35 3.19 1.82
C TYR A 83 -25.09 3.58 0.37
N ARG A 84 -24.70 2.62 -0.48
CA ARG A 84 -24.40 2.83 -1.91
C ARG A 84 -23.42 4.00 -2.16
N GLY A 85 -22.45 4.17 -1.27
CA GLY A 85 -21.44 5.25 -1.32
C GLY A 85 -21.91 6.59 -0.74
N LEU A 86 -23.20 6.79 -0.48
CA LEU A 86 -23.70 8.01 0.18
C LEU A 86 -23.45 7.94 1.68
N ASN A 87 -22.84 8.99 2.25
CA ASN A 87 -22.84 9.21 3.70
C ASN A 87 -24.23 9.71 4.15
N VAL A 88 -25.13 8.75 4.40
CA VAL A 88 -26.53 9.01 4.79
C VAL A 88 -26.60 9.80 6.09
N GLN A 89 -25.70 9.56 7.04
CA GLN A 89 -25.68 10.30 8.30
C GLN A 89 -25.41 11.79 8.08
N ALA A 90 -24.39 12.13 7.29
CA ALA A 90 -24.09 13.52 6.98
C ALA A 90 -25.21 14.18 6.18
N PHE A 91 -25.80 13.45 5.22
CA PHE A 91 -26.90 13.93 4.39
C PHE A 91 -28.17 14.24 5.20
N LEU A 92 -28.56 13.36 6.12
CA LEU A 92 -29.72 13.58 7.00
C LEU A 92 -29.46 14.70 8.01
N LYS A 93 -28.25 14.78 8.56
CA LYS A 93 -27.86 15.87 9.46
C LYS A 93 -27.94 17.24 8.77
N HIS A 94 -27.64 17.33 7.48
CA HIS A 94 -27.84 18.57 6.71
C HIS A 94 -29.33 18.93 6.57
N HIS A 95 -30.20 17.95 6.33
CA HIS A 95 -31.65 18.19 6.31
C HIS A 95 -32.18 18.72 7.64
N GLU A 96 -31.76 18.10 8.74
CA GLU A 96 -32.16 18.45 10.10
C GLU A 96 -31.67 19.86 10.50
N LEU A 97 -30.41 20.19 10.23
CA LEU A 97 -29.80 21.44 10.70
C LEU A 97 -30.05 22.63 9.78
N VAL A 98 -30.31 22.39 8.49
CA VAL A 98 -30.39 23.44 7.47
C VAL A 98 -31.78 23.49 6.85
N CYS A 99 -32.26 22.40 6.27
CA CYS A 99 -33.48 22.42 5.46
C CYS A 99 -34.75 22.60 6.33
N LEU A 100 -34.93 21.78 7.37
CA LEU A 100 -36.12 21.84 8.23
C LEU A 100 -36.27 23.18 8.96
N PRO A 101 -35.23 23.77 9.60
CA PRO A 101 -35.34 25.05 10.28
C PRO A 101 -35.75 26.20 9.36
N LEU A 102 -35.34 26.18 8.09
CA LEU A 102 -35.77 27.19 7.11
C LEU A 102 -37.28 27.13 6.89
N THR A 103 -37.87 25.94 6.80
CA THR A 103 -39.33 25.81 6.69
C THR A 103 -40.07 26.40 7.89
N HIS A 104 -39.48 26.33 9.10
CA HIS A 104 -40.08 26.89 10.32
C HIS A 104 -39.94 28.41 10.43
N LYS A 105 -38.80 28.98 10.02
CA LYS A 105 -38.59 30.43 9.99
C LYS A 105 -39.58 31.12 9.05
N ILE A 106 -39.81 30.52 7.89
CA ILE A 106 -40.72 31.10 6.89
C ILE A 106 -42.18 31.01 7.36
N GLU A 107 -42.55 29.94 8.09
CA GLU A 107 -43.87 29.86 8.73
C GLU A 107 -44.12 30.97 9.76
N LYS A 108 -43.05 31.48 10.39
CA LYS A 108 -43.11 32.62 11.33
C LYS A 108 -43.03 33.99 10.66
N ASN A 109 -43.09 34.07 9.33
CA ASN A 109 -42.86 35.29 8.53
C ASN A 109 -41.49 35.94 8.80
N GLU A 110 -40.48 35.16 9.20
CA GLU A 110 -39.12 35.67 9.30
C GLU A 110 -38.50 35.78 7.89
N PRO A 111 -37.75 36.85 7.60
CA PRO A 111 -37.08 36.99 6.31
C PRO A 111 -35.99 35.91 6.16
N VAL A 112 -36.07 35.12 5.10
CA VAL A 112 -35.12 34.06 4.78
C VAL A 112 -34.54 34.29 3.40
N GLN A 113 -33.20 34.29 3.28
CA GLN A 113 -32.50 34.22 2.00
C GLN A 113 -32.06 32.79 1.74
N LEU A 114 -32.45 32.24 0.59
CA LEU A 114 -31.99 30.93 0.11
C LEU A 114 -30.58 31.07 -0.48
N LEU A 115 -29.57 30.90 0.36
CA LEU A 115 -28.17 30.85 -0.05
C LEU A 115 -27.84 29.47 -0.65
N GLU A 116 -26.78 29.40 -1.47
CA GLU A 116 -26.36 28.15 -2.09
C GLU A 116 -26.03 27.05 -1.07
N SER A 117 -25.52 27.41 0.10
CA SER A 117 -25.20 26.48 1.20
C SER A 117 -26.42 25.79 1.82
N VAL A 118 -27.64 26.22 1.48
CA VAL A 118 -28.88 25.57 1.91
C VAL A 118 -29.02 24.20 1.26
N PHE A 119 -28.64 24.09 -0.01
CA PHE A 119 -28.89 22.89 -0.79
C PHE A 119 -27.84 21.82 -0.47
N PRO A 120 -28.23 20.65 0.04
CA PRO A 120 -27.30 19.55 0.23
C PRO A 120 -26.71 19.11 -1.11
N LYS A 121 -25.49 18.59 -1.07
CA LYS A 121 -24.87 17.88 -2.19
C LYS A 121 -24.70 16.42 -1.85
N ILE A 122 -24.84 15.58 -2.86
CA ILE A 122 -24.59 14.14 -2.78
C ILE A 122 -23.23 13.87 -3.39
N GLU A 123 -22.29 13.49 -2.53
CA GLU A 123 -20.97 13.00 -2.93
C GLU A 123 -20.87 11.54 -2.52
N LEU A 124 -20.59 10.67 -3.49
CA LEU A 124 -20.40 9.25 -3.23
C LEU A 124 -18.96 9.01 -2.82
N SER A 125 -18.74 8.49 -1.62
CA SER A 125 -17.43 8.04 -1.20
C SER A 125 -17.15 6.65 -1.77
N ASN A 126 -16.01 6.52 -2.44
CA ASN A 126 -15.50 5.26 -2.93
C ASN A 126 -14.59 4.63 -1.86
N ALA A 127 -15.02 4.63 -0.60
CA ALA A 127 -14.18 4.22 0.55
C ALA A 127 -13.59 2.81 0.39
N ALA A 128 -14.29 1.91 -0.30
CA ALA A 128 -13.79 0.57 -0.64
C ALA A 128 -12.68 0.61 -1.71
N VAL A 129 -12.81 1.45 -2.74
CA VAL A 129 -11.80 1.62 -3.80
C VAL A 129 -10.57 2.32 -3.24
N GLU A 130 -10.74 3.37 -2.44
CA GLU A 130 -9.66 4.09 -1.76
C GLU A 130 -8.87 3.16 -0.82
N SER A 131 -9.56 2.28 -0.10
CA SER A 131 -8.94 1.28 0.77
C SER A 131 -8.18 0.21 -0.02
N LEU A 132 -8.72 -0.25 -1.16
CA LEU A 132 -8.08 -1.23 -2.03
C LEU A 132 -6.85 -0.65 -2.74
N GLU A 133 -6.92 0.58 -3.22
CA GLU A 133 -5.77 1.28 -3.82
C GLU A 133 -4.65 1.47 -2.79
N SER A 134 -4.99 1.89 -1.57
CA SER A 134 -4.07 1.99 -0.44
C SER A 134 -3.34 0.67 -0.15
N LEU A 135 -4.08 -0.44 -0.05
CA LEU A 135 -3.49 -1.77 0.15
C LEU A 135 -2.60 -2.17 -1.03
N THR A 136 -3.05 -1.95 -2.26
CA THR A 136 -2.31 -2.30 -3.48
C THR A 136 -0.96 -1.58 -3.54
N VAL A 137 -0.94 -0.27 -3.22
CA VAL A 137 0.29 0.52 -3.14
C VAL A 137 1.23 0.02 -2.04
N ALA A 138 0.70 -0.36 -0.87
CA ALA A 138 1.50 -0.91 0.21
C ALA A 138 2.13 -2.26 -0.19
N THR A 139 1.36 -3.15 -0.82
CA THR A 139 1.86 -4.45 -1.31
C THR A 139 2.94 -4.27 -2.36
N GLN A 140 2.76 -3.34 -3.31
CA GLN A 140 3.76 -3.04 -4.35
C GLN A 140 5.09 -2.55 -3.75
N LYS A 141 5.03 -1.69 -2.72
CA LYS A 141 6.22 -1.20 -2.02
C LYS A 141 6.98 -2.33 -1.32
N ILE A 142 6.26 -3.22 -0.64
CA ILE A 142 6.87 -4.38 0.03
C ILE A 142 7.52 -5.30 -1.00
N GLN A 143 6.82 -5.62 -2.09
CA GLN A 143 7.35 -6.49 -3.13
C GLN A 143 8.62 -5.91 -3.77
N THR A 144 8.63 -4.61 -4.03
CA THR A 144 9.81 -3.90 -4.57
C THR A 144 10.97 -3.93 -3.58
N ALA A 145 10.73 -3.65 -2.30
CA ALA A 145 11.76 -3.69 -1.27
C ALA A 145 12.35 -5.10 -1.08
N CYS A 146 11.51 -6.14 -1.11
CA CYS A 146 11.95 -7.53 -1.05
C CYS A 146 12.84 -7.90 -2.23
N GLU A 147 12.48 -7.51 -3.46
CA GLU A 147 13.30 -7.81 -4.64
C GLU A 147 14.65 -7.07 -4.59
N GLN A 148 14.67 -5.81 -4.17
CA GLN A 148 15.91 -5.05 -3.97
C GLN A 148 16.83 -5.71 -2.94
N ALA A 149 16.28 -6.14 -1.80
CA ALA A 149 17.05 -6.85 -0.78
C ALA A 149 17.60 -8.18 -1.29
N ARG A 150 16.82 -8.92 -2.09
CA ARG A 150 17.23 -10.19 -2.71
C ARG A 150 18.41 -10.01 -3.66
N VAL A 151 18.35 -9.00 -4.53
CA VAL A 151 19.44 -8.65 -5.46
C VAL A 151 20.70 -8.21 -4.71
N GLN A 152 20.56 -7.38 -3.66
CA GLN A 152 21.70 -6.97 -2.83
C GLN A 152 22.34 -8.15 -2.11
N LEU A 153 21.54 -9.09 -1.60
CA LEU A 153 22.05 -10.28 -0.92
C LEU A 153 22.81 -11.19 -1.90
N ALA A 154 22.27 -11.41 -3.11
CA ALA A 154 22.93 -12.20 -4.15
C ALA A 154 24.31 -11.63 -4.50
N ALA A 155 24.40 -10.32 -4.75
CA ALA A 155 25.67 -9.66 -5.05
C ALA A 155 26.68 -9.77 -3.89
N ARG A 156 26.20 -9.74 -2.64
CA ARG A 156 27.05 -9.88 -1.45
C ARG A 156 27.56 -11.31 -1.27
N ILE A 157 26.75 -12.31 -1.61
CA ILE A 157 27.16 -13.72 -1.62
C ILE A 157 28.26 -13.93 -2.65
N GLU A 158 28.09 -13.47 -3.89
CA GLU A 158 29.11 -13.58 -4.94
C GLU A 158 30.44 -12.93 -4.53
N ALA A 159 30.38 -11.75 -3.90
CA ALA A 159 31.57 -11.07 -3.40
C ALA A 159 32.29 -11.87 -2.30
N LEU A 160 31.52 -12.49 -1.38
CA LEU A 160 32.08 -13.33 -0.32
C LEU A 160 32.72 -14.61 -0.87
N GLU A 161 32.09 -15.25 -1.86
CA GLU A 161 32.65 -16.43 -2.54
C GLU A 161 33.96 -16.09 -3.25
N ALA A 162 34.04 -14.95 -3.93
CA ALA A 162 35.27 -14.48 -4.58
C ALA A 162 36.38 -14.21 -3.56
N MET A 163 36.05 -13.58 -2.42
CA MET A 163 37.01 -13.34 -1.33
C MET A 163 37.49 -14.65 -0.70
N GLN A 164 36.59 -15.61 -0.48
CA GLN A 164 36.94 -16.92 0.05
C GLN A 164 37.91 -17.63 -0.90
N GLN A 165 37.59 -17.69 -2.20
CA GLN A 165 38.44 -18.34 -3.19
C GLN A 165 39.83 -17.67 -3.28
N ALA A 166 39.90 -16.35 -3.17
CA ALA A 166 41.17 -15.62 -3.14
C ALA A 166 42.00 -15.97 -1.89
N SER A 167 41.35 -16.09 -0.73
CA SER A 167 42.01 -16.48 0.52
C SER A 167 42.53 -17.93 0.48
N GLU A 168 41.76 -18.87 -0.06
CA GLU A 168 42.16 -20.27 -0.24
C GLU A 168 43.39 -20.39 -1.15
N LYS A 169 43.39 -19.67 -2.29
CA LYS A 169 44.55 -19.61 -3.19
C LYS A 169 45.79 -19.07 -2.47
N ARG A 170 45.62 -18.05 -1.63
CA ARG A 170 46.73 -17.44 -0.87
C ARG A 170 47.30 -18.40 0.18
N VAL A 171 46.43 -19.11 0.90
CA VAL A 171 46.85 -20.12 1.88
C VAL A 171 47.65 -21.22 1.18
N LYS A 172 47.15 -21.73 0.05
CA LYS A 172 47.84 -22.76 -0.74
C LYS A 172 49.22 -22.30 -1.22
N MET A 173 49.31 -21.09 -1.77
CA MET A 173 50.60 -20.51 -2.19
C MET A 173 51.59 -20.38 -1.02
N LEU A 174 51.13 -19.96 0.16
CA LEU A 174 51.97 -19.85 1.34
C LEU A 174 52.44 -21.23 1.84
N GLN A 175 51.58 -22.24 1.80
CA GLN A 175 51.95 -23.62 2.11
C GLN A 175 53.04 -24.13 1.16
N GLU A 176 52.86 -23.98 -0.15
CA GLU A 176 53.86 -24.38 -1.16
C GLU A 176 55.20 -23.66 -0.95
N LYS A 177 55.18 -22.35 -0.65
CA LYS A 177 56.38 -21.57 -0.35
C LYS A 177 57.08 -22.06 0.92
N PHE A 178 56.32 -22.40 1.95
CA PHE A 178 56.86 -22.92 3.20
C PHE A 178 57.51 -24.29 3.00
N GLU A 179 56.87 -25.20 2.27
CA GLU A 179 57.42 -26.51 1.92
C GLU A 179 58.72 -26.39 1.12
N GLN A 180 58.78 -25.46 0.18
CA GLN A 180 59.98 -25.19 -0.60
C GLN A 180 61.14 -24.72 0.29
N GLN A 181 60.88 -23.78 1.21
CA GLN A 181 61.89 -23.33 2.18
C GLN A 181 62.36 -24.47 3.09
N LEU A 182 61.45 -25.31 3.58
CA LEU A 182 61.79 -26.46 4.40
C LEU A 182 62.72 -27.42 3.64
N SER A 183 62.41 -27.71 2.37
CA SER A 183 63.24 -28.54 1.49
C SER A 183 64.64 -27.96 1.29
N GLU A 184 64.75 -26.64 1.07
CA GLU A 184 66.03 -25.96 0.94
C GLU A 184 66.88 -26.04 2.21
N ILE A 185 66.25 -25.82 3.36
CA ILE A 185 66.90 -25.94 4.68
C ILE A 185 67.42 -27.36 4.88
N GLN A 186 66.58 -28.38 4.65
CA GLN A 186 66.97 -29.79 4.79
C GLN A 186 68.12 -30.16 3.84
N ARG A 187 68.10 -29.69 2.58
CA ARG A 187 69.20 -29.90 1.62
C ARG A 187 70.50 -29.23 2.09
N ARG A 188 70.41 -28.03 2.67
CA ARG A 188 71.57 -27.33 3.25
C ARG A 188 72.14 -28.09 4.45
N GLU A 189 71.29 -28.55 5.36
CA GLU A 189 71.69 -29.35 6.51
C GLU A 189 72.39 -30.65 6.06
N ASN A 190 71.82 -31.37 5.09
CA ASN A 190 72.42 -32.59 4.56
C ASN A 190 73.78 -32.35 3.88
N ARG A 191 73.96 -31.22 3.19
CA ARG A 191 75.27 -30.82 2.65
C ARG A 191 76.29 -30.58 3.76
N LEU A 192 75.92 -29.82 4.79
CA LEU A 192 76.79 -29.54 5.93
C LEU A 192 77.17 -30.85 6.64
N ARG A 193 76.19 -31.72 6.90
CA ARG A 193 76.40 -33.03 7.52
C ARG A 193 77.40 -33.88 6.73
N ARG A 194 77.24 -34.00 5.41
CA ARG A 194 78.21 -34.71 4.55
C ARG A 194 79.60 -34.08 4.58
N ASN A 195 79.70 -32.76 4.52
CA ASN A 195 80.99 -32.07 4.58
C ASN A 195 81.70 -32.31 5.91
N VAL A 196 80.97 -32.28 7.03
CA VAL A 196 81.51 -32.58 8.36
C VAL A 196 82.02 -34.03 8.41
N TYR A 197 81.23 -35.01 7.98
CA TYR A 197 81.67 -36.41 7.95
C TYR A 197 82.87 -36.63 7.01
N PHE A 198 82.92 -35.94 5.87
CA PHE A 198 84.05 -36.02 4.94
C PHE A 198 85.34 -35.47 5.58
N VAL A 199 85.30 -34.27 6.18
CA VAL A 199 86.46 -33.68 6.87
C VAL A 199 86.91 -34.56 8.03
N LEU A 200 85.97 -35.05 8.85
CA LEU A 200 86.29 -35.96 9.95
C LEU A 200 86.95 -37.25 9.44
N GLY A 201 86.45 -37.82 8.34
CA GLY A 201 87.04 -38.99 7.68
C GLY A 201 88.48 -38.73 7.21
N VAL A 202 88.73 -37.61 6.54
CA VAL A 202 90.09 -37.21 6.10
C VAL A 202 91.02 -37.08 7.30
N LEU A 203 90.60 -36.39 8.37
CA LEU A 203 91.40 -36.24 9.58
C LEU A 203 91.72 -37.59 10.24
N ILE A 204 90.73 -38.49 10.36
CA ILE A 204 90.94 -39.84 10.89
C ILE A 204 91.93 -40.63 10.03
N THR A 205 91.80 -40.60 8.71
CA THR A 205 92.74 -41.31 7.81
C THR A 205 94.17 -40.76 7.90
N ALA A 206 94.33 -39.44 7.98
CA ALA A 206 95.64 -38.82 8.15
C ALA A 206 96.27 -39.18 9.50
N PHE A 207 95.48 -39.20 10.57
CA PHE A 207 95.93 -39.61 11.90
C PHE A 207 96.38 -41.08 11.93
N LEU A 208 95.58 -41.99 11.35
CA LEU A 208 95.96 -43.41 11.25
C LEU A 208 97.22 -43.62 10.41
N ALA A 209 97.37 -42.91 9.29
CA ALA A 209 98.58 -42.97 8.47
C ALA A 209 99.83 -42.50 9.25
N ALA A 210 99.70 -41.46 10.06
CA ALA A 210 100.78 -40.96 10.92
C ALA A 210 101.18 -41.98 12.01
N ILE A 211 100.23 -42.72 12.59
CA ILE A 211 100.52 -43.81 13.54
C ILE A 211 101.29 -44.95 12.85
N VAL A 212 100.88 -45.36 11.65
CA VAL A 212 101.52 -46.47 10.92
C VAL A 212 102.95 -46.14 10.49
N HIS A 213 103.26 -44.86 10.23
CA HIS A 213 104.59 -44.40 9.81
C HIS A 213 105.42 -43.79 10.96
N ALA A 214 104.98 -43.96 12.21
CA ALA A 214 105.77 -43.56 13.37
C ALA A 214 106.89 -44.60 13.61
N PRO A 215 108.16 -44.17 13.71
CA PRO A 215 109.32 -45.05 13.89
C PRO A 215 109.37 -45.73 15.27
#